data_AF-Q9PKN3-F1
#
_entry.id   AF-Q9PKN3-F1
#
_cell.length_a   1.000
_cell.length_b   1.000
_cell.length_c   1.000
_cell.angle_alpha   90.00
_cell.angle_beta   90.00
_cell.angle_gamma   90.00
#
_symmetry.space_group_name_H-M   'P 1'
#
loop_
_entity.id
_entity.type
_entity.pdbx_description
1 polymer ?
#
loop_
_entity_poly.entity_id
_entity_poly.type
_entity_poly.pdbx_seq_one_letter_code
_entity_poly.pdbx_strand_id
1 'polypeptide(L)'
;MSVICKLMNQACSSLFIQVYRFTHPTIIQHALNVAAKDVRTTVLFRDGDELISAAQNSSIILQQQPGRSLFHRKSLVVDNKKLFISTGNFTINSTEQDINLSAIFKDAMLATRVACSQSFTGIIGSQLVSYLPIYRRSQKSSQIGIHLVQDLIQNAKSNILIAMYILSHPGILQALQAAAERGVKVEVAVDTRESKQTQRTLERLQLSLPLRVRKPGSPPLHVKMCCIDNKILIIGSSNWSFVGLARNTEDLFVIRGLTETQCQSLSEIWQSVQENTQPVKRSREEEEDPLEGTSTSQEDLSPPTKKRRIQ
;
A
#
# COMPACT_ATOMS: atom_id res chain seq x y z
N MET A 1 -13.47 12.23 2.26
CA MET A 1 -13.63 13.57 1.65
C MET A 1 -13.79 14.69 2.68
N SER A 2 -14.77 14.67 3.60
CA SER A 2 -15.05 15.78 4.54
C SER A 2 -13.85 16.27 5.38
N VAL A 3 -13.01 15.36 5.86
CA VAL A 3 -11.78 15.67 6.62
C VAL A 3 -10.79 16.49 5.78
N ILE A 4 -10.62 16.16 4.50
CA ILE A 4 -9.73 16.86 3.56
C ILE A 4 -10.21 18.32 3.41
N CYS A 5 -11.49 18.51 3.08
CA CYS A 5 -12.08 19.83 2.90
C CYS A 5 -12.01 20.69 4.17
N LYS A 6 -12.33 20.10 5.34
CA LYS A 6 -12.23 20.79 6.64
C LYS A 6 -10.80 21.24 6.92
N LEU A 7 -9.80 20.43 6.59
CA LEU A 7 -8.40 20.76 6.80
C LEU A 7 -7.94 21.88 5.86
N MET A 8 -8.28 21.79 4.56
CA MET A 8 -7.95 22.83 3.57
C MET A 8 -8.53 24.20 3.95
N ASN A 9 -9.79 24.23 4.41
CA ASN A 9 -10.47 25.46 4.81
C ASN A 9 -9.82 26.17 6.02
N GLN A 10 -8.93 25.51 6.75
CA GLN A 10 -8.19 26.11 7.86
C GLN A 10 -6.96 26.90 7.39
N ALA A 11 -6.62 26.87 6.10
CA ALA A 11 -5.47 27.58 5.57
C ALA A 11 -5.67 29.10 5.69
N CYS A 12 -4.69 29.78 6.29
CA CYS A 12 -4.69 31.24 6.45
C CYS A 12 -3.60 31.92 5.62
N SER A 13 -2.53 31.20 5.26
CA SER A 13 -1.34 31.74 4.61
C SER A 13 -0.91 30.90 3.40
N SER A 14 -0.96 29.58 3.51
CA SER A 14 -0.62 28.69 2.41
C SER A 14 -1.37 27.36 2.42
N LEU A 15 -1.65 26.87 1.21
CA LEU A 15 -2.16 25.53 0.96
C LEU A 15 -1.31 24.89 -0.15
N PHE A 16 -0.59 23.83 0.19
CA PHE A 16 0.27 23.12 -0.75
C PHE A 16 -0.22 21.69 -0.93
N ILE A 17 -0.62 21.31 -2.14
CA ILE A 17 -1.16 19.99 -2.45
C ILE A 17 -0.21 19.26 -3.40
N GLN A 18 0.05 17.99 -3.12
CA GLN A 18 0.83 17.09 -3.96
C GLN A 18 0.03 15.80 -4.19
N VAL A 19 -0.56 15.62 -5.37
CA VAL A 19 -1.44 14.47 -5.61
C VAL A 19 -1.29 13.91 -7.03
N TYR A 20 -1.25 12.59 -7.20
CA TYR A 20 -1.23 11.97 -8.53
C TYR A 20 -2.43 12.41 -9.36
N ARG A 21 -3.64 12.11 -8.87
CA ARG A 21 -4.89 12.40 -9.56
C ARG A 21 -5.78 13.30 -8.71
N PHE A 22 -6.19 14.44 -9.28
CA PHE A 22 -7.04 15.43 -8.64
C PHE A 22 -8.25 15.76 -9.52
N THR A 23 -9.31 14.99 -9.38
CA THR A 23 -10.53 15.13 -10.20
C THR A 23 -11.81 15.24 -9.37
N HIS A 24 -11.70 15.21 -8.04
CA HIS A 24 -12.87 15.33 -7.18
C HIS A 24 -13.43 16.75 -7.18
N PRO A 25 -14.66 16.99 -7.68
CA PRO A 25 -15.20 18.35 -7.88
C PRO A 25 -15.31 19.13 -6.58
N THR A 26 -15.81 18.52 -5.50
CA THR A 26 -15.89 19.15 -4.18
C THR A 26 -14.53 19.56 -3.63
N ILE A 27 -13.52 18.69 -3.71
CA ILE A 27 -12.17 19.02 -3.19
C ILE A 27 -11.55 20.13 -4.05
N ILE A 28 -11.74 20.10 -5.37
CA ILE A 28 -11.31 21.17 -6.29
C ILE A 28 -11.94 22.50 -5.88
N GLN A 29 -13.27 22.53 -5.69
CA GLN A 29 -13.98 23.75 -5.30
C GLN A 29 -13.46 24.32 -3.97
N HIS A 30 -13.16 23.45 -2.98
CA HIS A 30 -12.55 23.90 -1.73
C HIS A 30 -11.15 24.50 -1.94
N ALA A 31 -10.32 23.96 -2.84
CA ALA A 31 -9.01 24.54 -3.15
C ALA A 31 -9.15 25.93 -3.78
N LEU A 32 -10.10 26.09 -4.72
CA LEU A 32 -10.40 27.37 -5.35
C LEU A 32 -10.92 28.40 -4.34
N ASN A 33 -11.82 27.98 -3.44
CA ASN A 33 -12.36 28.85 -2.39
C ASN A 33 -11.28 29.31 -1.39
N VAL A 34 -10.26 28.48 -1.15
CA VAL A 34 -9.10 28.89 -0.34
C VAL A 34 -8.25 29.91 -1.10
N ALA A 35 -7.95 29.66 -2.37
CA ALA A 35 -7.19 30.58 -3.22
C ALA A 35 -7.87 31.96 -3.36
N ALA A 36 -9.21 31.99 -3.44
CA ALA A 36 -10.01 33.22 -3.51
C ALA A 36 -9.98 34.09 -2.22
N LYS A 37 -9.42 33.58 -1.12
CA LYS A 37 -9.20 34.32 0.13
C LYS A 37 -7.77 34.88 0.23
N ASP A 38 -7.09 35.05 -0.90
CA ASP A 38 -5.68 35.46 -1.00
C ASP A 38 -4.69 34.53 -0.28
N VAL A 39 -5.09 33.28 -0.02
CA VAL A 39 -4.20 32.25 0.53
C VAL A 39 -3.37 31.65 -0.61
N ARG A 40 -2.03 31.63 -0.45
CA ARG A 40 -1.13 31.06 -1.46
C ARG A 40 -1.41 29.57 -1.64
N THR A 41 -2.11 29.24 -2.72
CA THR A 41 -2.52 27.86 -3.01
C THR A 41 -1.72 27.33 -4.19
N THR A 42 -1.00 26.23 -3.99
CA THR A 42 -0.18 25.59 -5.03
C THR A 42 -0.50 24.10 -5.09
N VAL A 43 -0.72 23.59 -6.30
CA VAL A 43 -1.07 22.19 -6.55
C VAL A 43 -0.07 21.57 -7.52
N LEU A 44 0.69 20.59 -7.04
CA LEU A 44 1.49 19.70 -7.86
C LEU A 44 0.65 18.45 -8.16
N PHE A 45 0.44 18.18 -9.44
CA PHE A 45 -0.41 17.06 -9.85
C PHE A 45 0.08 16.38 -11.12
N ARG A 46 -0.33 15.12 -11.35
CA ARG A 46 -0.05 14.43 -12.62
C ARG A 46 -1.26 14.49 -13.56
N ASP A 47 -2.43 14.21 -13.02
CA ASP A 47 -3.68 13.93 -13.75
C ASP A 47 -4.81 14.76 -13.11
N GLY A 48 -5.49 15.62 -13.87
CA GLY A 48 -6.40 16.60 -13.27
C GLY A 48 -7.04 17.56 -14.27
N ASP A 49 -7.61 17.05 -15.35
CA ASP A 49 -8.26 17.88 -16.38
C ASP A 49 -9.41 18.73 -15.78
N GLU A 50 -10.18 18.17 -14.86
CA GLU A 50 -11.23 18.88 -14.13
C GLU A 50 -10.66 20.01 -13.26
N LEU A 51 -9.50 19.80 -12.64
CA LEU A 51 -8.79 20.84 -11.87
C LEU A 51 -8.31 21.96 -12.80
N ILE A 52 -7.72 21.62 -13.94
CA ILE A 52 -7.24 22.61 -14.93
C ILE A 52 -8.40 23.45 -15.44
N SER A 53 -9.50 22.80 -15.83
CA SER A 53 -10.70 23.48 -16.33
C SER A 53 -11.30 24.43 -15.29
N ALA A 54 -11.45 23.98 -14.04
CA ALA A 54 -12.02 24.79 -12.97
C ALA A 54 -11.10 25.95 -12.52
N ALA A 55 -9.80 25.87 -12.77
CA ALA A 55 -8.80 26.84 -12.32
C ALA A 55 -8.54 28.02 -13.27
N GLN A 56 -9.09 28.01 -14.50
CA GLN A 56 -8.73 28.96 -15.59
C GLN A 56 -8.71 30.44 -15.20
N ASN A 57 -9.60 30.87 -14.30
CA ASN A 57 -9.73 32.26 -13.85
C ASN A 57 -9.47 32.42 -12.33
N SER A 58 -8.64 31.55 -11.75
CA SER A 58 -8.36 31.55 -10.32
C SER A 58 -6.90 31.91 -10.01
N SER A 59 -6.62 32.29 -8.77
CA SER A 59 -5.28 32.60 -8.26
C SER A 59 -4.46 31.33 -7.90
N ILE A 60 -4.99 30.13 -8.16
CA ILE A 60 -4.32 28.88 -7.81
C ILE A 60 -3.10 28.65 -8.71
N ILE A 61 -1.98 28.25 -8.11
CA ILE A 61 -0.75 27.95 -8.84
C ILE A 61 -0.75 26.46 -9.19
N LEU A 62 -0.98 26.15 -10.46
CA LEU A 62 -0.96 24.78 -10.97
C LEU A 62 0.42 24.39 -11.48
N GLN A 63 0.93 23.23 -11.05
CA GLN A 63 2.19 22.66 -11.52
C GLN A 63 1.98 21.19 -11.91
N GLN A 64 1.56 20.98 -13.16
CA GLN A 64 1.47 19.62 -13.69
C GLN A 64 2.88 19.00 -13.76
N GLN A 65 3.00 17.73 -13.37
CA GLN A 65 4.26 17.00 -13.26
C GLN A 65 4.41 16.01 -14.42
N PRO A 66 4.87 16.45 -15.61
CA PRO A 66 5.19 15.55 -16.72
C PRO A 66 6.48 14.79 -16.41
N GLY A 67 6.65 13.60 -16.98
CA GLY A 67 7.86 12.82 -16.74
C GLY A 67 7.69 11.31 -16.91
N ARG A 68 8.85 10.64 -17.08
CA ARG A 68 8.97 9.18 -17.19
C ARG A 68 8.79 8.46 -15.85
N SER A 69 9.13 9.12 -14.73
CA SER A 69 8.78 8.63 -13.39
C SER A 69 7.35 9.07 -13.06
N LEU A 70 6.56 8.16 -12.49
CA LEU A 70 5.19 8.46 -12.08
C LEU A 70 5.22 9.33 -10.82
N PHE A 71 4.72 10.56 -10.91
CA PHE A 71 4.46 11.40 -9.74
C PHE A 71 3.26 10.86 -8.97
N HIS A 72 3.47 10.15 -7.86
CA HIS A 72 2.41 9.32 -7.27
C HIS A 72 2.07 9.67 -5.80
N ARG A 73 2.44 10.88 -5.36
CA ARG A 73 2.15 11.42 -4.02
C ARG A 73 0.68 11.69 -3.79
N LYS A 74 0.28 11.78 -2.51
CA LYS A 74 -1.09 12.02 -2.01
C LYS A 74 -1.05 12.74 -0.67
N SER A 75 -0.49 13.93 -0.66
CA SER A 75 -0.32 14.75 0.54
C SER A 75 -0.84 16.16 0.34
N LEU A 76 -1.21 16.81 1.44
CA LEU A 76 -1.46 18.25 1.47
C LEU A 76 -0.87 18.85 2.74
N VAL A 77 -0.41 20.09 2.65
CA VAL A 77 0.18 20.88 3.72
C VAL A 77 -0.59 22.17 3.87
N VAL A 78 -0.98 22.50 5.10
CA VAL A 78 -1.69 23.72 5.46
C VAL A 78 -0.80 24.57 6.36
N ASP A 79 -0.54 25.81 5.92
CA ASP A 79 0.24 26.84 6.62
C ASP A 79 1.63 26.38 7.11
N ASN A 80 2.23 25.39 6.42
CA ASN A 80 3.46 24.71 6.83
C ASN A 80 3.41 24.15 8.27
N LYS A 81 2.21 23.90 8.80
CA LYS A 81 1.99 23.47 10.21
C LYS A 81 1.23 22.16 10.32
N LYS A 82 0.38 21.87 9.35
CA LYS A 82 -0.43 20.65 9.32
C LYS A 82 -0.13 19.90 8.03
N LEU A 83 0.09 18.60 8.16
CA LEU A 83 0.31 17.69 7.05
C LEU A 83 -0.81 16.65 7.08
N PHE A 84 -1.44 16.43 5.93
CA PHE A 84 -2.29 15.27 5.69
C PHE A 84 -1.63 14.38 4.64
N ILE A 85 -1.64 13.08 4.90
CA ILE A 85 -1.15 12.04 3.98
C ILE A 85 -2.24 11.00 3.77
N SER A 86 -2.25 10.37 2.60
CA SER A 86 -3.21 9.32 2.28
C SER A 86 -2.63 8.24 1.37
N THR A 87 -3.21 7.05 1.41
CA THR A 87 -2.98 5.99 0.42
C THR A 87 -3.80 6.21 -0.87
N GLY A 88 -4.84 7.05 -0.81
CA GLY A 88 -5.81 7.31 -1.88
C GLY A 88 -5.63 8.67 -2.58
N ASN A 89 -6.09 8.76 -3.82
CA ASN A 89 -6.06 10.00 -4.61
C ASN A 89 -7.21 10.95 -4.25
N PHE A 90 -7.22 12.16 -4.82
CA PHE A 90 -8.32 13.12 -4.66
C PHE A 90 -9.32 12.95 -5.80
N THR A 91 -9.97 11.80 -5.81
CA THR A 91 -11.01 11.40 -6.77
C THR A 91 -12.23 10.90 -6.02
N ILE A 92 -13.40 10.92 -6.65
CA ILE A 92 -14.65 10.40 -6.07
C ILE A 92 -14.45 8.95 -5.60
N ASN A 93 -13.95 8.07 -6.48
CA ASN A 93 -13.73 6.66 -6.13
C ASN A 93 -12.81 6.50 -4.90
N SER A 94 -11.69 7.23 -4.86
CA SER A 94 -10.74 7.09 -3.73
C SER A 94 -11.29 7.63 -2.41
N THR A 95 -12.22 8.57 -2.43
CA THR A 95 -12.78 9.14 -1.20
C THR A 95 -14.11 8.56 -0.75
N GLU A 96 -14.81 7.85 -1.64
CA GLU A 96 -16.19 7.37 -1.41
C GLU A 96 -16.35 5.86 -1.58
N GLN A 97 -15.47 5.19 -2.33
CA GLN A 97 -15.61 3.76 -2.66
C GLN A 97 -14.43 2.91 -2.19
N ASP A 98 -13.21 3.36 -2.44
CA ASP A 98 -11.99 2.61 -2.12
C ASP A 98 -11.74 2.53 -0.61
N ILE A 99 -11.18 1.40 -0.16
CA ILE A 99 -10.60 1.33 1.19
C ILE A 99 -9.23 2.03 1.16
N ASN A 100 -9.10 3.12 1.91
CA ASN A 100 -7.88 3.91 2.06
C ASN A 100 -7.59 4.21 3.53
N LEU A 101 -6.33 4.49 3.83
CA LEU A 101 -5.89 4.97 5.13
C LEU A 101 -5.27 6.37 4.97
N SER A 102 -5.54 7.25 5.93
CA SER A 102 -5.00 8.61 5.95
C SER A 102 -4.56 8.98 7.36
N ALA A 103 -3.59 9.88 7.46
CA ALA A 103 -3.10 10.41 8.73
C ALA A 103 -2.92 11.93 8.67
N ILE A 104 -3.10 12.59 9.82
CA ILE A 104 -2.88 14.03 9.98
C ILE A 104 -1.80 14.24 11.04
N PHE A 105 -0.79 15.02 10.71
CA PHE A 105 0.25 15.47 11.61
C PHE A 105 0.12 16.98 11.83
N LYS A 106 0.29 17.42 13.08
CA LYS A 106 0.36 18.83 13.47
C LYS A 106 1.80 19.16 13.86
N ASP A 107 2.70 19.10 12.89
CA ASP A 107 4.13 19.35 13.08
C ASP A 107 4.70 20.14 11.90
N ALA A 108 5.29 21.30 12.21
CA ALA A 108 5.74 22.23 11.17
C ALA A 108 6.99 21.74 10.44
N MET A 109 7.88 21.03 11.16
CA MET A 109 9.12 20.51 10.58
C MET A 109 8.77 19.39 9.59
N LEU A 110 7.97 18.41 10.00
CA LEU A 110 7.52 17.33 9.12
C LEU A 110 6.74 17.88 7.92
N ALA A 111 5.80 18.81 8.13
CA ALA A 111 5.04 19.42 7.05
C ALA A 111 5.94 20.09 6.00
N THR A 112 6.93 20.85 6.46
CA THR A 112 7.92 21.50 5.58
C THR A 112 8.80 20.48 4.84
N ARG A 113 9.26 19.43 5.53
CA ARG A 113 10.10 18.38 4.94
C ARG A 113 9.36 17.60 3.85
N VAL A 114 8.07 17.29 4.05
CA VAL A 114 7.22 16.65 3.03
C VAL A 114 6.96 17.58 1.85
N ALA A 115 6.68 18.87 2.09
CA ALA A 115 6.52 19.85 1.02
C ALA A 115 7.78 19.94 0.13
N CYS A 116 8.96 19.87 0.73
CA CYS A 116 10.25 19.97 0.03
C CYS A 116 10.86 18.62 -0.40
N SER A 117 10.18 17.49 -0.22
CA SER A 117 10.73 16.15 -0.53
C SER A 117 12.06 15.83 0.17
N GLN A 118 12.19 16.23 1.42
CA GLN A 118 13.35 15.98 2.26
C GLN A 118 13.01 14.95 3.32
N SER A 119 13.92 14.01 3.57
CA SER A 119 13.73 13.02 4.64
C SER A 119 13.59 13.70 6.00
N PHE A 120 12.85 13.06 6.89
CA PHE A 120 12.67 13.49 8.26
C PHE A 120 12.67 12.29 9.19
N THR A 121 13.21 12.46 10.39
CA THR A 121 12.99 11.55 11.51
C THR A 121 12.97 12.38 12.79
N GLY A 122 11.91 12.23 13.57
CA GLY A 122 11.73 13.01 14.79
C GLY A 122 10.55 12.52 15.61
N ILE A 123 10.48 13.01 16.85
CA ILE A 123 9.37 12.73 17.75
C ILE A 123 8.24 13.72 17.48
N ILE A 124 7.05 13.21 17.22
CA ILE A 124 5.82 14.00 17.07
C ILE A 124 4.83 13.50 18.12
N GLY A 125 4.52 14.36 19.10
CA GLY A 125 3.84 13.92 20.32
C GLY A 125 4.69 12.92 21.08
N SER A 126 4.20 11.69 21.25
CA SER A 126 4.92 10.58 21.88
C SER A 126 5.48 9.56 20.88
N GLN A 127 5.35 9.81 19.58
CA GLN A 127 5.62 8.82 18.53
C GLN A 127 6.86 9.18 17.74
N LEU A 128 7.72 8.20 17.45
CA LEU A 128 8.84 8.38 16.52
C LEU A 128 8.32 8.23 15.09
N VAL A 129 8.38 9.32 14.33
CA VAL A 129 7.92 9.39 12.94
C VAL A 129 9.12 9.57 12.02
N SER A 130 9.23 8.68 11.03
CA SER A 130 10.18 8.80 9.93
C SER A 130 9.43 9.03 8.62
N TYR A 131 9.88 9.99 7.82
CA TYR A 131 9.43 10.23 6.46
C TYR A 131 10.60 10.03 5.49
N LEU A 132 10.37 9.20 4.47
CA LEU A 132 11.30 8.93 3.40
C LEU A 132 10.62 9.25 2.05
N PRO A 133 11.05 10.31 1.36
CA PRO A 133 10.65 10.52 -0.02
C PRO A 133 11.35 9.49 -0.92
N ILE A 134 10.59 8.84 -1.79
CA ILE A 134 11.11 7.89 -2.78
C ILE A 134 11.11 8.60 -4.12
N TYR A 135 12.27 8.63 -4.79
CA TYR A 135 12.42 9.06 -6.17
C TYR A 135 13.77 8.58 -6.70
N ARG A 136 13.89 8.44 -8.02
CA ARG A 136 15.12 7.95 -8.65
C ARG A 136 16.13 9.09 -8.83
N ARG A 137 17.08 9.23 -7.90
CA ARG A 137 18.30 10.07 -8.08
C ARG A 137 19.52 9.26 -8.50
N SER A 138 19.70 8.07 -7.92
CA SER A 138 20.82 7.15 -8.20
C SER A 138 20.42 5.70 -7.98
N GLN A 139 21.27 4.74 -8.37
CA GLN A 139 21.02 3.32 -8.10
C GLN A 139 20.95 3.03 -6.59
N LYS A 140 21.85 3.63 -5.78
CA LYS A 140 21.82 3.49 -4.31
C LYS A 140 20.55 4.07 -3.70
N SER A 141 20.09 5.25 -4.14
CA SER A 141 18.86 5.87 -3.59
C SER A 141 17.62 5.03 -3.91
N SER A 142 17.65 4.25 -4.99
CA SER A 142 16.51 3.44 -5.43
C SER A 142 16.24 2.21 -4.54
N GLN A 143 17.16 1.85 -3.65
CA GLN A 143 17.01 0.69 -2.74
C GLN A 143 16.68 1.07 -1.29
N ILE A 144 16.79 2.35 -0.91
CA ILE A 144 16.63 2.78 0.50
C ILE A 144 15.24 2.41 1.04
N GLY A 145 14.18 2.67 0.26
CA GLY A 145 12.81 2.32 0.66
C GLY A 145 12.60 0.81 0.78
N ILE A 146 13.23 0.02 -0.10
CA ILE A 146 13.17 -1.44 -0.09
C ILE A 146 13.84 -1.98 1.18
N HIS A 147 15.08 -1.56 1.46
CA HIS A 147 15.83 -1.99 2.64
C HIS A 147 15.10 -1.58 3.93
N LEU A 148 14.60 -0.34 4.03
CA LEU A 148 13.84 0.09 5.21
C LEU A 148 12.64 -0.83 5.50
N VAL A 149 11.87 -1.19 4.46
CA VAL A 149 10.72 -2.10 4.62
C VAL A 149 11.18 -3.51 5.02
N GLN A 150 12.23 -4.03 4.39
CA GLN A 150 12.78 -5.36 4.71
C GLN A 150 13.31 -5.41 6.15
N ASP A 151 14.06 -4.40 6.60
CA ASP A 151 14.63 -4.32 7.94
C ASP A 151 13.53 -4.33 9.00
N LEU A 152 12.44 -3.58 8.78
CA LEU A 152 11.30 -3.56 9.68
C LEU A 152 10.61 -4.94 9.78
N ILE A 153 10.44 -5.63 8.66
CA ILE A 153 9.86 -6.98 8.62
C ILE A 153 10.78 -8.02 9.28
N GLN A 154 12.09 -7.92 9.05
CA GLN A 154 13.08 -8.81 9.67
C GLN A 154 13.10 -8.67 11.20
N ASN A 155 12.84 -7.47 11.71
CA ASN A 155 12.82 -7.21 13.15
C ASN A 155 11.47 -7.49 13.83
N ALA A 156 10.41 -7.80 13.08
CA ALA A 156 9.10 -8.13 13.63
C ALA A 156 9.15 -9.33 14.58
N LYS A 157 8.34 -9.28 15.65
CA LYS A 157 8.37 -10.25 16.76
C LYS A 157 7.07 -11.03 16.96
N SER A 158 5.91 -10.45 16.69
CA SER A 158 4.61 -11.07 16.98
C SER A 158 3.70 -11.17 15.78
N ASN A 159 3.48 -10.08 15.05
CA ASN A 159 2.52 -10.08 13.95
C ASN A 159 2.84 -9.04 12.87
N ILE A 160 2.47 -9.38 11.63
CA ILE A 160 2.54 -8.48 10.48
C ILE A 160 1.19 -8.56 9.75
N LEU A 161 0.51 -7.42 9.65
CA LEU A 161 -0.71 -7.27 8.84
C LEU A 161 -0.38 -6.36 7.66
N ILE A 162 -0.52 -6.87 6.44
CA ILE A 162 -0.27 -6.09 5.22
C ILE A 162 -1.51 -6.08 4.33
N ALA A 163 -1.97 -4.87 4.01
CA ALA A 163 -2.96 -4.62 2.97
C ALA A 163 -2.33 -3.70 1.92
N MET A 164 -2.20 -4.20 0.70
CA MET A 164 -1.41 -3.55 -0.34
C MET A 164 -2.09 -3.68 -1.69
N TYR A 165 -2.26 -2.58 -2.41
CA TYR A 165 -2.82 -2.62 -3.77
C TYR A 165 -1.95 -3.47 -4.72
N ILE A 166 -0.63 -3.23 -4.78
CA ILE A 166 0.33 -4.09 -5.50
C ILE A 166 1.45 -4.53 -4.55
N LEU A 167 1.61 -5.84 -4.37
CA LEU A 167 2.69 -6.47 -3.60
C LEU A 167 3.43 -7.49 -4.46
N SER A 168 4.53 -7.09 -5.09
CA SER A 168 5.25 -7.97 -6.04
C SER A 168 6.76 -7.90 -5.91
N HIS A 169 7.28 -7.18 -4.91
CA HIS A 169 8.71 -7.10 -4.68
C HIS A 169 9.27 -8.41 -4.11
N PRO A 170 10.17 -9.14 -4.82
CA PRO A 170 10.68 -10.45 -4.39
C PRO A 170 11.29 -10.44 -2.99
N GLY A 171 12.19 -9.49 -2.72
CA GLY A 171 12.88 -9.42 -1.44
C GLY A 171 11.96 -9.08 -0.25
N ILE A 172 10.82 -8.44 -0.49
CA ILE A 172 9.85 -8.15 0.58
C ILE A 172 9.02 -9.41 0.86
N LEU A 173 8.57 -10.12 -0.18
CA LEU A 173 7.86 -11.39 -0.02
C LEU A 173 8.75 -12.45 0.66
N GLN A 174 10.03 -12.51 0.33
CA GLN A 174 10.99 -13.37 1.03
C GLN A 174 11.18 -12.98 2.50
N ALA A 175 11.26 -11.67 2.80
CA ALA A 175 11.35 -11.20 4.19
C ALA A 175 10.09 -11.55 5.00
N LEU A 176 8.90 -11.44 4.40
CA LEU A 176 7.65 -11.85 5.01
C LEU A 176 7.62 -13.37 5.26
N GLN A 177 8.05 -14.18 4.30
CA GLN A 177 8.17 -15.63 4.48
C GLN A 177 9.10 -15.97 5.63
N ALA A 178 10.29 -15.36 5.67
CA ALA A 178 11.25 -15.54 6.75
C ALA A 178 10.69 -15.09 8.11
N ALA A 179 9.80 -14.08 8.15
CA ALA A 179 9.10 -13.72 9.38
C ALA A 179 8.12 -14.80 9.83
N ALA A 180 7.33 -15.34 8.91
CA ALA A 180 6.42 -16.45 9.19
C ALA A 180 7.16 -17.69 9.71
N GLU A 181 8.31 -18.03 9.12
CA GLU A 181 9.16 -19.15 9.56
C GLU A 181 9.74 -18.96 10.97
N ARG A 182 9.93 -17.70 11.41
CA ARG A 182 10.30 -17.39 12.80
C ARG A 182 9.13 -17.48 13.78
N GLY A 183 7.93 -17.80 13.32
CA GLY A 183 6.71 -17.85 14.13
C GLY A 183 5.93 -16.53 14.23
N VAL A 184 6.29 -15.50 13.45
CA VAL A 184 5.52 -14.25 13.38
C VAL A 184 4.21 -14.51 12.63
N LYS A 185 3.07 -14.07 13.17
CA LYS A 185 1.78 -14.19 12.47
C LYS A 185 1.73 -13.21 11.30
N VAL A 186 1.93 -13.70 10.08
CA VAL A 186 1.88 -12.89 8.85
C VAL A 186 0.54 -13.06 8.14
N GLU A 187 -0.18 -11.96 7.92
CA GLU A 187 -1.42 -11.96 7.14
C GLU A 187 -1.32 -10.95 5.98
N VAL A 188 -1.53 -11.43 4.76
CA VAL A 188 -1.36 -10.64 3.53
C VAL A 188 -2.68 -10.50 2.77
N ALA A 189 -3.05 -9.29 2.40
CA ALA A 189 -4.20 -8.99 1.55
C ALA A 189 -3.82 -8.08 0.37
N VAL A 190 -4.28 -8.44 -0.83
CA VAL A 190 -4.06 -7.66 -2.07
C VAL A 190 -5.33 -7.48 -2.89
N ASP A 191 -5.33 -6.48 -3.76
CA ASP A 191 -6.46 -6.24 -4.67
C ASP A 191 -6.58 -7.33 -5.74
N THR A 192 -7.81 -7.62 -6.17
CA THR A 192 -8.10 -8.65 -7.17
C THR A 192 -7.42 -8.36 -8.51
N ARG A 193 -7.36 -7.07 -8.90
CA ARG A 193 -6.82 -6.61 -10.19
C ARG A 193 -5.32 -6.86 -10.31
N GLU A 194 -4.61 -6.85 -9.18
CA GLU A 194 -3.15 -6.92 -9.10
C GLU A 194 -2.64 -8.24 -8.48
N SER A 195 -3.57 -9.06 -7.99
CA SER A 195 -3.28 -10.32 -7.30
C SER A 195 -2.43 -11.30 -8.11
N LYS A 196 -2.62 -11.37 -9.44
CA LYS A 196 -1.87 -12.26 -10.33
C LYS A 196 -0.36 -11.99 -10.29
N GLN A 197 0.06 -10.73 -10.16
CA GLN A 197 1.49 -10.41 -10.08
C GLN A 197 2.10 -10.90 -8.77
N THR A 198 1.34 -10.77 -7.67
CA THR A 198 1.71 -11.29 -6.35
C THR A 198 1.85 -12.81 -6.40
N GLN A 199 0.82 -13.51 -6.89
CA GLN A 199 0.78 -14.97 -6.98
C GLN A 199 1.93 -15.54 -7.82
N ARG A 200 2.17 -15.00 -9.03
CA ARG A 200 3.31 -15.42 -9.86
C ARG A 200 4.66 -15.25 -9.16
N THR A 201 4.80 -14.20 -8.33
CA THR A 201 6.03 -13.97 -7.59
C THR A 201 6.19 -14.98 -6.45
N LEU A 202 5.10 -15.30 -5.75
CA LEU A 202 5.08 -16.35 -4.73
C LEU A 202 5.41 -17.73 -5.32
N GLU A 203 4.78 -18.10 -6.44
CA GLU A 203 5.02 -19.36 -7.16
C GLU A 203 6.47 -19.47 -7.62
N ARG A 204 6.98 -18.45 -8.33
CA ARG A 204 8.36 -18.44 -8.83
C ARG A 204 9.41 -18.55 -7.72
N LEU A 205 9.10 -18.02 -6.53
CA LEU A 205 9.99 -18.06 -5.37
C LEU A 205 9.67 -19.22 -4.41
N GLN A 206 8.69 -20.06 -4.73
CA GLN A 206 8.23 -21.20 -3.92
C GLN A 206 7.85 -20.80 -2.48
N LEU A 207 7.23 -19.63 -2.30
CA LEU A 207 6.86 -19.12 -0.97
C LEU A 207 5.49 -19.62 -0.51
N SER A 208 5.37 -19.94 0.78
CA SER A 208 4.17 -20.50 1.40
C SER A 208 3.24 -19.49 2.10
N LEU A 209 3.51 -18.19 1.95
CA LEU A 209 2.74 -17.12 2.59
C LEU A 209 1.21 -17.24 2.40
N PRO A 210 0.43 -17.03 3.48
CA PRO A 210 -1.03 -16.95 3.40
C PRO A 210 -1.43 -15.64 2.71
N LEU A 211 -2.05 -15.77 1.53
CA LEU A 211 -2.51 -14.65 0.72
C LEU A 211 -4.04 -14.60 0.66
N ARG A 212 -4.60 -13.44 0.94
CA ARG A 212 -6.00 -13.08 0.70
C ARG A 212 -6.10 -12.14 -0.49
N VAL A 213 -7.14 -12.31 -1.30
CA VAL A 213 -7.41 -11.48 -2.48
C VAL A 213 -8.78 -10.84 -2.36
N ARG A 214 -8.90 -9.57 -2.75
CA ARG A 214 -10.19 -8.85 -2.76
C ARG A 214 -11.24 -9.64 -3.56
N LYS A 215 -12.44 -9.75 -3.01
CA LYS A 215 -13.57 -10.41 -3.69
C LYS A 215 -13.89 -9.67 -5.00
N PRO A 216 -14.13 -10.38 -6.12
CA PRO A 216 -14.59 -9.75 -7.36
C PRO A 216 -15.86 -8.91 -7.16
N GLY A 217 -16.01 -7.83 -7.93
CA GLY A 217 -17.17 -6.94 -7.84
C GLY A 217 -17.18 -5.97 -6.64
N SER A 218 -16.25 -6.10 -5.69
CA SER A 218 -16.07 -5.13 -4.61
C SER A 218 -15.32 -3.88 -5.08
N PRO A 219 -15.49 -2.72 -4.40
CA PRO A 219 -14.61 -1.57 -4.58
C PRO A 219 -13.13 -1.96 -4.39
N PRO A 220 -12.18 -1.23 -5.00
CA PRO A 220 -10.75 -1.53 -4.86
C PRO A 220 -10.23 -1.56 -3.41
N LEU A 221 -9.31 -2.48 -3.14
CA LEU A 221 -8.42 -2.43 -1.96
C LEU A 221 -7.23 -1.52 -2.29
N HIS A 222 -7.39 -0.20 -2.18
CA HIS A 222 -6.36 0.75 -2.60
C HIS A 222 -5.43 1.23 -1.47
N VAL A 223 -5.57 0.67 -0.27
CA VAL A 223 -4.69 0.91 0.87
C VAL A 223 -3.28 0.33 0.62
N LYS A 224 -2.29 1.00 1.21
CA LYS A 224 -0.86 0.65 1.15
C LYS A 224 -0.31 0.78 2.57
N MET A 225 -0.62 -0.22 3.38
CA MET A 225 -0.26 -0.23 4.80
C MET A 225 0.37 -1.56 5.21
N CYS A 226 1.28 -1.47 6.16
CA CYS A 226 1.80 -2.62 6.91
C CYS A 226 1.86 -2.26 8.38
N CYS A 227 1.16 -3.02 9.22
CA CYS A 227 1.21 -2.92 10.67
C CYS A 227 2.08 -4.04 11.23
N ILE A 228 3.09 -3.69 12.03
CA ILE A 228 4.04 -4.63 12.62
C ILE A 228 3.94 -4.54 14.14
N ASP A 229 3.78 -5.70 14.78
CA ASP A 229 3.74 -5.92 16.23
C ASP A 229 2.73 -5.02 16.98
N ASN A 230 1.68 -4.56 16.30
CA ASN A 230 0.71 -3.56 16.78
C ASN A 230 1.39 -2.29 17.34
N LYS A 231 2.57 -1.95 16.85
CA LYS A 231 3.42 -0.86 17.37
C LYS A 231 4.00 0.02 16.28
N ILE A 232 4.10 -0.48 15.05
CA ILE A 232 4.70 0.21 13.93
C ILE A 232 3.73 0.19 12.75
N LEU A 233 3.44 1.36 12.19
CA LEU A 233 2.70 1.50 10.94
C LEU A 233 3.66 2.00 9.85
N ILE A 234 3.76 1.24 8.76
CA ILE A 234 4.29 1.72 7.49
C ILE A 234 3.10 2.12 6.62
N ILE A 235 3.07 3.37 6.18
CA ILE A 235 2.01 3.93 5.33
C ILE A 235 2.61 4.86 4.29
N GLY A 236 1.99 4.96 3.12
CA GLY A 236 2.41 5.93 2.12
C GLY A 236 1.65 5.82 0.81
N SER A 237 2.22 6.41 -0.23
CA SER A 237 1.66 6.31 -1.57
C SER A 237 2.23 5.14 -2.38
N SER A 238 3.37 4.59 -1.95
CA SER A 238 4.11 3.56 -2.69
C SER A 238 3.47 2.19 -2.63
N ASN A 239 3.25 1.59 -3.79
CA ASN A 239 3.07 0.14 -3.90
C ASN A 239 4.39 -0.58 -3.59
N TRP A 240 4.32 -1.80 -3.04
CA TRP A 240 5.50 -2.62 -2.73
C TRP A 240 5.91 -3.48 -3.93
N SER A 241 6.30 -2.77 -4.99
CA SER A 241 6.89 -3.30 -6.22
C SER A 241 8.21 -2.58 -6.50
N PHE A 242 9.03 -3.11 -7.42
CA PHE A 242 10.28 -2.44 -7.81
C PHE A 242 10.01 -1.02 -8.33
N VAL A 243 8.96 -0.84 -9.13
CA VAL A 243 8.63 0.49 -9.68
C VAL A 243 8.19 1.44 -8.56
N GLY A 244 7.32 0.99 -7.65
CA GLY A 244 6.82 1.81 -6.56
C GLY A 244 7.90 2.25 -5.58
N LEU A 245 8.74 1.33 -5.11
CA LEU A 245 9.74 1.64 -4.08
C LEU A 245 11.07 2.21 -4.61
N ALA A 246 11.30 2.16 -5.93
CA ALA A 246 12.61 2.53 -6.51
C ALA A 246 12.55 3.58 -7.62
N ARG A 247 11.44 3.68 -8.37
CA ARG A 247 11.36 4.49 -9.60
C ARG A 247 10.36 5.62 -9.54
N ASN A 248 9.18 5.39 -8.99
CA ASN A 248 8.14 6.40 -8.84
C ASN A 248 8.59 7.52 -7.89
N THR A 249 7.90 8.65 -7.96
CA THR A 249 7.98 9.68 -6.93
C THR A 249 6.87 9.41 -5.91
N GLU A 250 7.24 8.84 -4.77
CA GLU A 250 6.32 8.41 -3.72
C GLU A 250 6.73 8.99 -2.37
N ASP A 251 5.84 8.85 -1.39
CA ASP A 251 6.09 9.16 0.00
C ASP A 251 5.90 7.89 0.85
N LEU A 252 6.87 7.61 1.72
CA LEU A 252 6.82 6.49 2.68
C LEU A 252 7.00 7.04 4.10
N PHE A 253 6.12 6.63 5.01
CA PHE A 253 6.14 7.02 6.42
C PHE A 253 6.22 5.78 7.30
N VAL A 254 6.98 5.89 8.37
CA VAL A 254 7.03 4.89 9.44
C VAL A 254 6.70 5.57 10.75
N ILE A 255 5.59 5.17 11.37
CA ILE A 255 5.12 5.68 12.67
C ILE A 255 5.34 4.59 13.70
N ARG A 256 6.09 4.89 14.76
CA ARG A 256 6.41 3.94 15.84
C ARG A 256 5.81 4.41 17.16
N GLY A 257 5.43 3.45 17.99
CA GLY A 257 4.73 3.71 19.24
C GLY A 257 3.26 4.04 18.97
N LEU A 258 2.58 3.22 18.17
CA LEU A 258 1.15 3.38 17.91
C LEU A 258 0.36 3.43 19.22
N THR A 259 -0.58 4.37 19.30
CA THR A 259 -1.50 4.48 20.44
C THR A 259 -2.59 3.42 20.33
N GLU A 260 -3.24 3.11 21.45
CA GLU A 260 -4.37 2.17 21.47
C GLU A 260 -5.47 2.55 20.47
N THR A 261 -5.84 3.83 20.41
CA THR A 261 -6.83 4.32 19.43
C THR A 261 -6.37 4.12 17.98
N GLN A 262 -5.08 4.31 17.68
CA GLN A 262 -4.56 4.06 16.33
C GLN A 262 -4.57 2.55 16.01
N CYS A 263 -4.21 1.70 16.96
CA CYS A 263 -4.30 0.25 16.82
C CYS A 263 -5.74 -0.23 16.61
N GLN A 264 -6.71 0.39 17.29
CA GLN A 264 -8.13 0.14 17.09
C GLN A 264 -8.58 0.52 15.68
N SER A 265 -8.23 1.73 15.20
CA SER A 265 -8.55 2.14 13.82
C SER A 265 -7.91 1.23 12.76
N LEU A 266 -6.68 0.77 12.98
CA LEU A 266 -6.02 -0.18 12.08
C LEU A 266 -6.69 -1.56 12.10
N SER A 267 -7.16 -2.00 13.27
CA SER A 267 -7.90 -3.24 13.42
C SER A 267 -9.25 -3.19 12.69
N GLU A 268 -9.97 -2.07 12.76
CA GLU A 268 -11.23 -1.86 12.03
C GLU A 268 -11.02 -1.88 10.51
N ILE A 269 -9.97 -1.22 10.01
CA ILE A 269 -9.61 -1.29 8.59
C ILE A 269 -9.27 -2.73 8.22
N TRP A 270 -8.47 -3.42 9.04
CA TRP A 270 -8.08 -4.80 8.78
C TRP A 270 -9.29 -5.75 8.78
N GLN A 271 -10.24 -5.58 9.69
CA GLN A 271 -11.49 -6.33 9.71
C GLN A 271 -12.26 -6.13 8.39
N SER A 272 -12.41 -4.88 7.94
CA SER A 272 -13.03 -4.58 6.64
C SER A 272 -12.28 -5.25 5.48
N VAL A 273 -10.95 -5.26 5.53
CA VAL A 273 -10.12 -5.98 4.54
C VAL A 273 -10.38 -7.49 4.60
N GLN A 274 -10.42 -8.11 5.77
CA GLN A 274 -10.67 -9.54 5.92
C GLN A 274 -12.06 -9.94 5.40
N GLU A 275 -13.11 -9.21 5.75
CA GLU A 275 -14.50 -9.46 5.34
C GLU A 275 -14.67 -9.36 3.81
N ASN A 276 -13.91 -8.47 3.17
CA ASN A 276 -14.00 -8.20 1.74
C ASN A 276 -12.95 -8.95 0.90
N THR A 277 -12.13 -9.80 1.52
CA THR A 277 -11.14 -10.64 0.84
C THR A 277 -11.42 -12.12 1.07
N GLN A 278 -10.83 -12.97 0.25
CA GLN A 278 -10.90 -14.42 0.37
C GLN A 278 -9.51 -15.04 0.26
N PRO A 279 -9.20 -16.12 1.01
CA PRO A 279 -7.95 -16.85 0.84
C PRO A 279 -7.76 -17.35 -0.59
N VAL A 280 -6.54 -17.29 -1.11
CA VAL A 280 -6.19 -17.96 -2.36
C VAL A 280 -6.06 -19.46 -2.07
N LYS A 281 -6.93 -20.26 -2.68
CA LYS A 281 -6.75 -21.72 -2.70
C LYS A 281 -5.52 -22.01 -3.56
N ARG A 282 -4.47 -22.59 -2.96
CA ARG A 282 -3.40 -23.21 -3.75
C ARG A 282 -3.98 -24.45 -4.40
N SER A 283 -3.72 -24.66 -5.69
CA SER A 283 -3.92 -25.97 -6.30
C SER A 283 -3.07 -26.96 -5.49
N ARG A 284 -3.72 -27.87 -4.77
CA ARG A 284 -3.06 -29.03 -4.18
C ARG A 284 -2.55 -29.87 -5.35
N GLU A 285 -1.25 -29.87 -5.59
CA GLU A 285 -0.59 -31.06 -6.10
C GLU A 285 -0.21 -31.87 -4.86
N GLU A 286 -0.82 -33.05 -4.75
CA GLU A 286 -0.51 -34.16 -3.84
C GLU A 286 -0.75 -33.93 -2.33
N GLU A 287 -2.02 -34.02 -1.92
CA GLU A 287 -2.32 -34.83 -0.73
C GLU A 287 -2.40 -36.28 -1.23
N GLU A 288 -1.29 -37.02 -1.16
CA GLU A 288 -1.39 -38.48 -1.08
C GLU A 288 -2.14 -38.80 0.20
N ASP A 289 -3.33 -39.36 0.03
CA ASP A 289 -4.13 -39.94 1.08
C ASP A 289 -3.43 -41.22 1.57
N PRO A 290 -2.89 -41.28 2.79
CA PRO A 290 -2.42 -42.52 3.36
C PRO A 290 -3.63 -43.21 4.00
N LEU A 291 -3.99 -44.37 3.43
CA LEU A 291 -4.78 -45.47 4.01
C LEU A 291 -6.24 -45.60 3.52
N GLU A 292 -6.41 -46.39 2.46
CA GLU A 292 -7.38 -47.48 2.51
C GLU A 292 -6.67 -48.80 2.19
N GLY A 293 -6.22 -49.46 3.26
CA GLY A 293 -5.97 -50.88 3.23
C GLY A 293 -7.26 -51.61 3.63
N THR A 294 -7.81 -52.40 2.74
CA THR A 294 -8.58 -53.59 3.13
C THR A 294 -8.18 -54.79 2.28
N SER A 295 -8.03 -55.88 3.01
CA SER A 295 -7.38 -57.15 2.72
C SER A 295 -8.17 -58.12 1.84
N THR A 296 -7.40 -59.02 1.22
CA THR A 296 -7.62 -60.47 1.03
C THR A 296 -8.74 -60.97 0.10
N SER A 297 -8.31 -61.68 -0.95
CA SER A 297 -8.47 -63.15 -1.03
C SER A 297 -7.48 -63.77 -2.02
N GLN A 298 -6.83 -64.85 -1.57
CA GLN A 298 -6.02 -65.78 -2.36
C GLN A 298 -6.93 -66.82 -3.04
N GLU A 299 -6.54 -67.29 -4.23
CA GLU A 299 -6.74 -68.63 -4.84
C GLU A 299 -6.43 -68.46 -6.36
N ASP A 300 -5.80 -69.35 -7.12
CA ASP A 300 -4.97 -70.55 -6.91
C ASP A 300 -4.22 -70.81 -8.25
N LEU A 301 -3.21 -71.67 -8.22
CA LEU A 301 -2.17 -72.02 -9.21
C LEU A 301 -2.67 -72.41 -10.64
N SER A 302 -1.97 -72.06 -11.74
CA SER A 302 -0.99 -72.93 -12.48
C SER A 302 -0.51 -72.28 -13.83
N PRO A 303 0.66 -72.67 -14.41
CA PRO A 303 1.39 -71.90 -15.46
C PRO A 303 1.48 -72.62 -16.85
N PRO A 304 2.42 -72.27 -17.76
CA PRO A 304 2.31 -71.28 -18.85
C PRO A 304 2.34 -71.90 -20.27
N THR A 305 1.91 -71.17 -21.30
CA THR A 305 2.20 -71.54 -22.71
C THR A 305 2.77 -70.38 -23.52
N LYS A 306 4.03 -70.56 -23.93
CA LYS A 306 4.75 -69.79 -24.95
C LYS A 306 4.11 -69.96 -26.33
N LYS A 307 4.02 -68.88 -27.12
CA LYS A 307 4.27 -68.81 -28.58
C LYS A 307 4.33 -67.32 -28.98
N ARG A 308 5.53 -66.79 -29.28
CA ARG A 308 6.04 -66.45 -30.63
C ARG A 308 5.00 -65.74 -31.52
N ARG A 309 5.11 -64.43 -31.74
CA ARG A 309 5.97 -63.69 -32.71
C ARG A 309 5.22 -63.44 -34.04
N ILE A 310 5.30 -62.18 -34.49
CA ILE A 310 5.31 -61.66 -35.88
C ILE A 310 4.14 -60.72 -36.22
N GLN A 311 4.58 -59.52 -36.63
CA GLN A 311 3.94 -58.37 -37.30
C GLN A 311 3.01 -57.48 -36.48
#